data_AF-A0A4Z0EBH0-F1
#
_entry.id   AF-A0A4Z0EBH0-F1
#
_cell.length_a   1.000
_cell.length_b   1.000
_cell.length_c   1.000
_cell.angle_alpha   90.00
_cell.angle_beta   90.00
_cell.angle_gamma   90.00
#
_symmetry.space_group_name_H-M   'P 1'
#
loop_
_entity.id
_entity.type
_entity.pdbx_description
1 polymer ?
#
loop_
_entity_poly.entity_id
_entity_poly.type
_entity_poly.pdbx_seq_one_letter_code
_entity_poly.pdbx_strand_id
1 'polypeptide(L)'
;MTLPRLTGLEYYWFGKSQSIISAFSHYRNMELDPAVADVVLAIKNDAKSCYTGPQSLRRLAERLDNEAADATFMEALSTLDDGKHEETSRRVEAIRCLSSRFLATADELQAAKEQPVI
;
A
#
# COMPACT_ATOMS: atom_id res chain seq x y z
N MET A 1 6.02 -4.27 -18.15
CA MET A 1 4.61 -3.94 -17.85
C MET A 1 4.52 -2.45 -17.61
N THR A 2 3.50 -1.75 -18.11
CA THR A 2 3.31 -0.31 -17.86
C THR A 2 2.67 -0.11 -16.49
N LEU A 3 3.32 0.66 -15.62
CA LEU A 3 2.77 0.98 -14.29
C LEU A 3 1.37 1.61 -14.41
N PRO A 4 0.39 1.19 -13.60
CA PRO A 4 -0.92 1.82 -13.60
C PRO A 4 -0.78 3.30 -13.25
N ARG A 5 -1.27 4.17 -14.13
CA ARG A 5 -1.35 5.61 -13.84
C ARG A 5 -2.43 5.81 -12.78
N LEU A 6 -2.02 6.26 -11.60
CA LEU A 6 -2.94 6.65 -10.55
C LEU A 6 -3.73 7.89 -10.99
N THR A 7 -4.95 8.04 -10.48
CA THR A 7 -5.84 9.16 -10.78
C THR A 7 -6.40 9.76 -9.50
N GLY A 8 -6.44 11.10 -9.40
CA GLY A 8 -7.10 11.83 -8.30
C GLY A 8 -6.86 11.24 -6.90
N LEU A 9 -7.89 10.60 -6.35
CA LEU A 9 -7.90 9.96 -5.02
C LEU A 9 -6.82 8.88 -4.86
N GLU A 10 -6.51 8.12 -5.92
CA GLU A 10 -5.49 7.08 -5.87
C GLU A 10 -4.10 7.67 -5.58
N TYR A 11 -3.78 8.85 -6.13
CA TYR A 11 -2.53 9.56 -5.81
C TYR A 11 -2.50 10.03 -4.37
N TYR A 12 -3.64 10.51 -3.85
CA TYR A 12 -3.74 10.92 -2.45
C TYR A 12 -3.54 9.75 -1.49
N TRP A 13 -4.17 8.60 -1.75
CA TRP A 13 -4.02 7.38 -0.96
C TRP A 13 -2.60 6.81 -1.05
N PHE A 14 -2.00 6.87 -2.24
CA PHE A 14 -0.60 6.50 -2.42
C PHE A 14 0.32 7.41 -1.60
N GLY A 15 0.12 8.73 -1.60
CA GLY A 15 0.89 9.66 -0.76
C GLY A 15 0.78 9.38 0.74
N LYS A 16 -0.41 9.01 1.23
CA LYS A 16 -0.59 8.56 2.62
C LYS A 16 0.17 7.27 2.91
N SER A 17 0.10 6.31 1.99
CA SER A 17 0.84 5.05 2.08
C SER A 17 2.34 5.30 2.15
N GLN A 18 2.87 6.18 1.28
CA GLN A 18 4.29 6.55 1.28
C GLN A 18 4.72 7.22 2.58
N SER A 19 3.85 8.05 3.17
CA SER A 19 4.15 8.71 4.45
C SER A 19 4.31 7.70 5.59
N ILE A 20 3.44 6.69 5.67
CA ILE A 20 3.54 5.66 6.71
C ILE A 20 4.70 4.68 6.45
N ILE A 21 4.95 4.35 5.19
CA ILE A 21 6.10 3.52 4.77
C ILE A 21 7.41 4.20 5.19
N SER A 22 7.55 5.49 4.91
CA SER A 22 8.72 6.27 5.30
C SER A 22 8.86 6.36 6.83
N ALA A 23 7.77 6.63 7.55
CA ALA A 23 7.81 6.64 9.00
C ALA A 23 8.25 5.27 9.58
N PHE A 24 7.68 4.17 9.09
CA PHE A 24 8.02 2.83 9.55
C PHE A 24 9.47 2.43 9.25
N SER A 25 10.02 2.85 8.11
CA SER A 25 11.41 2.55 7.75
C SER A 25 12.40 3.28 8.67
N HIS A 26 12.10 4.52 9.09
CA HIS A 26 12.97 5.33 9.93
C HIS A 26 12.83 5.06 11.44
N TYR A 27 11.60 4.77 11.92
CA TYR A 27 11.33 4.57 13.34
C TYR A 27 11.30 3.09 13.71
N ARG A 28 12.44 2.55 14.17
CA ARG A 28 12.59 1.11 14.50
C ARG A 28 11.64 0.57 15.56
N ASN A 29 11.21 1.43 16.49
CA ASN A 29 10.27 1.05 17.57
C ASN A 29 8.80 1.07 17.14
N MET A 30 8.52 1.47 15.89
CA MET A 30 7.17 1.52 15.37
C MET A 30 6.70 0.11 14.99
N GLU A 31 5.53 -0.28 15.50
CA GLU A 31 4.88 -1.52 15.11
C GLU A 31 4.14 -1.35 13.78
N LEU A 32 4.33 -2.30 12.86
CA LEU A 32 3.81 -2.19 11.49
C LEU A 32 2.29 -2.30 11.43
N ASP A 33 1.72 -3.29 12.12
CA ASP A 33 0.31 -3.62 11.99
C ASP A 33 -0.64 -2.49 12.45
N PRO A 34 -0.43 -1.86 13.62
CA PRO A 34 -1.24 -0.71 14.03
C PRO A 34 -1.09 0.47 13.07
N ALA A 35 0.14 0.78 12.68
CA ALA A 35 0.47 1.87 11.76
C ALA A 35 -0.26 1.74 10.41
N VAL A 36 -0.26 0.53 9.85
CA VAL A 36 -0.92 0.24 8.59
C VAL A 36 -2.44 0.17 8.76
N ALA A 37 -2.95 -0.34 9.88
CA ALA A 37 -4.39 -0.49 10.11
C ALA A 37 -5.15 0.83 10.01
N ASP A 38 -4.62 1.91 10.62
CA ASP A 38 -5.26 3.23 10.59
C ASP A 38 -5.34 3.80 9.18
N VAL A 39 -4.26 3.67 8.40
CA VAL A 39 -4.19 4.13 7.02
C VAL A 39 -5.17 3.34 6.14
N VAL A 40 -5.19 2.01 6.29
CA VAL A 40 -6.10 1.13 5.55
C VAL A 40 -7.55 1.45 5.88
N LEU A 41 -7.89 1.67 7.15
CA LEU A 41 -9.26 2.01 7.57
C LEU A 41 -9.72 3.34 6.98
N ALA A 42 -8.87 4.38 7.03
CA ALA A 42 -9.19 5.69 6.48
C ALA A 42 -9.45 5.61 4.95
N ILE A 43 -8.59 4.91 4.23
CA ILE A 43 -8.71 4.73 2.78
C ILE A 43 -9.90 3.83 2.42
N LYS A 44 -10.17 2.78 3.21
CA LYS A 44 -11.36 1.91 3.06
C LYS A 44 -12.64 2.73 3.14
N ASN A 45 -12.76 3.61 4.14
CA ASN A 45 -13.94 4.44 4.32
C ASN A 45 -14.16 5.40 3.14
N ASP A 46 -13.07 5.98 2.63
CA ASP A 46 -13.11 6.83 1.44
C ASP A 46 -13.54 6.03 0.18
N ALA A 47 -12.87 4.90 -0.08
CA ALA A 47 -13.16 4.02 -1.20
C ALA A 47 -14.58 3.43 -1.16
N LYS A 48 -15.15 3.18 0.03
CA LYS A 48 -16.53 2.71 0.21
C LYS A 48 -17.55 3.69 -0.37
N SER A 49 -17.28 4.99 -0.29
CA SER A 49 -18.18 6.04 -0.79
C SER A 49 -18.19 6.18 -2.31
N CYS A 50 -17.18 5.66 -3.01
CA CYS A 50 -17.03 5.77 -4.46
C CYS A 50 -17.43 4.48 -5.18
N TYR A 51 -18.17 4.57 -6.30
CA TYR A 51 -18.51 3.38 -7.12
C TYR A 51 -17.25 2.63 -7.60
N THR A 52 -16.24 3.35 -8.08
CA THR A 52 -14.97 2.77 -8.56
C THR A 52 -13.98 2.42 -7.44
N GLY A 53 -14.33 2.62 -6.17
CA GLY A 53 -13.45 2.42 -5.01
C GLY A 53 -12.71 1.07 -5.00
N PRO A 54 -13.39 -0.07 -5.14
CA PRO A 54 -12.73 -1.39 -5.21
C PRO A 54 -11.66 -1.47 -6.31
N GLN A 55 -11.99 -1.00 -7.52
CA GLN A 55 -11.04 -1.03 -8.63
C GLN A 55 -9.85 -0.07 -8.40
N SER A 56 -10.09 1.09 -7.80
CA SER A 56 -9.05 2.03 -7.40
C SER A 56 -8.11 1.47 -6.33
N LEU A 57 -8.63 0.73 -5.36
CA LEU A 57 -7.81 0.04 -4.36
C LEU A 57 -6.93 -1.06 -4.99
N ARG A 58 -7.45 -1.82 -5.96
CA ARG A 58 -6.65 -2.82 -6.69
C ARG A 58 -5.48 -2.17 -7.44
N ARG A 59 -5.72 -1.05 -8.14
CA ARG A 59 -4.65 -0.29 -8.82
C ARG A 59 -3.63 0.28 -7.84
N LEU A 60 -4.08 0.76 -6.67
CA LEU A 60 -3.19 1.23 -5.62
C LEU A 60 -2.31 0.09 -5.08
N ALA A 61 -2.91 -1.08 -4.79
CA ALA A 61 -2.19 -2.26 -4.35
C ALA A 61 -1.14 -2.70 -5.39
N GLU A 62 -1.53 -2.80 -6.66
CA GLU A 62 -0.62 -3.13 -7.75
C GLU A 62 0.54 -2.11 -7.87
N ARG A 63 0.25 -0.81 -7.71
CA ARG A 63 1.30 0.21 -7.73
C ARG A 63 2.29 0.04 -6.58
N LEU A 64 1.81 -0.25 -5.38
CA LEU A 64 2.65 -0.52 -4.22
C LEU A 64 3.47 -1.79 -4.42
N ASP A 65 2.88 -2.87 -4.90
CA ASP A 65 3.61 -4.13 -5.15
C ASP A 65 4.75 -3.95 -6.15
N ASN A 66 4.52 -3.22 -7.23
CA ASN A 66 5.57 -2.85 -8.18
C ASN A 66 6.69 -2.05 -7.51
N GLU A 67 6.38 -1.13 -6.59
CA GLU A 67 7.40 -0.37 -5.86
C GLU A 67 8.21 -1.25 -4.89
N ALA A 68 7.59 -2.23 -4.25
CA ALA A 68 8.31 -3.22 -3.44
C ALA A 68 9.26 -4.06 -4.31
N ALA A 69 8.82 -4.48 -5.50
CA ALA A 69 9.64 -5.21 -6.45
C ALA A 69 10.83 -4.37 -6.93
N ASP A 70 10.58 -3.11 -7.32
CA ASP A 70 11.63 -2.16 -7.74
C ASP A 70 12.63 -1.90 -6.61
N ALA A 71 12.16 -1.68 -5.37
CA ALA A 71 13.02 -1.47 -4.21
C ALA A 71 13.90 -2.69 -3.92
N THR A 72 13.32 -3.89 -3.95
CA THR A 72 14.06 -5.16 -3.75
C THR A 72 15.12 -5.35 -4.84
N PHE A 73 14.78 -5.04 -6.10
CA PHE A 73 15.71 -5.14 -7.22
C PHE A 73 16.87 -4.14 -7.10
N MET A 74 16.58 -2.88 -6.74
CA MET A 74 17.61 -1.86 -6.54
C MET A 74 18.53 -2.18 -5.36
N GLU A 75 17.99 -2.76 -4.28
CA GLU A 75 18.77 -3.21 -3.13
C GLU A 75 19.76 -4.32 -3.53
N ALA A 76 19.31 -5.31 -4.30
CA ALA A 76 20.17 -6.40 -4.79
C ALA A 76 21.33 -5.93 -5.69
N LEU A 77 21.22 -4.75 -6.30
CA LEU A 77 22.27 -4.13 -7.12
C LEU A 77 23.23 -3.25 -6.32
N SER A 78 22.92 -2.92 -5.07
CA SER A 78 23.71 -2.01 -4.24
C SER A 78 24.83 -2.76 -3.49
N THR A 79 26.05 -2.22 -3.53
CA THR A 79 27.19 -2.73 -2.73
C THR A 79 27.09 -2.25 -1.28
N LEU A 80 26.40 -3.05 -0.46
CA LEU A 80 26.41 -3.17 1.01
C LEU A 80 26.84 -1.95 1.86
N ASP A 81 25.83 -1.26 2.40
CA ASP A 81 25.87 -0.52 3.66
C ASP A 81 24.75 -1.10 4.55
N ASP A 82 25.10 -1.74 5.68
CA ASP A 82 24.18 -2.54 6.50
C ASP A 82 22.99 -1.72 7.02
N GLY A 83 23.20 -0.44 7.36
CA GLY A 83 22.12 0.44 7.83
C GLY A 83 21.07 0.73 6.75
N LYS A 84 21.53 0.91 5.50
CA LYS A 84 20.67 1.14 4.34
C LYS A 84 19.90 -0.12 3.92
N HIS A 85 20.46 -1.30 4.16
CA HIS A 85 19.80 -2.57 3.94
C HIS A 85 18.62 -2.78 4.92
N GLU A 86 18.83 -2.51 6.22
CA GLU A 86 17.75 -2.64 7.20
C GLU A 86 16.58 -1.69 6.91
N GLU A 87 16.87 -0.44 6.54
CA GLU A 87 15.84 0.54 6.18
C GLU A 87 15.05 0.12 4.94
N THR A 88 15.75 -0.37 3.90
CA THR A 88 15.09 -0.82 2.65
C THR A 88 14.24 -2.06 2.89
N SER A 89 14.73 -3.01 3.69
CA SER A 89 13.96 -4.20 4.07
C SER A 89 12.68 -3.84 4.82
N ARG A 90 12.74 -2.92 5.80
CA ARG A 90 11.54 -2.42 6.51
C ARG A 90 10.58 -1.69 5.59
N ARG A 91 11.12 -0.89 4.66
CA ARG A 91 10.30 -0.20 3.65
C ARG A 91 9.53 -1.22 2.79
N VAL A 92 10.21 -2.25 2.28
CA VAL A 92 9.59 -3.31 1.45
C VAL A 92 8.53 -4.07 2.25
N GLU A 93 8.79 -4.38 3.52
CA GLU A 93 7.82 -5.02 4.42
C GLU A 93 6.54 -4.20 4.54
N ALA A 94 6.65 -2.89 4.80
CA ALA A 94 5.51 -2.00 4.91
C ALA A 94 4.72 -1.89 3.60
N ILE A 95 5.42 -1.77 2.46
CA ILE A 95 4.79 -1.70 1.14
C ILE A 95 3.97 -2.97 0.86
N ARG A 96 4.55 -4.15 1.11
CA ARG A 96 3.86 -5.44 0.89
C ARG A 96 2.66 -5.61 1.80
N CYS A 97 2.78 -5.21 3.07
CA CYS A 97 1.66 -5.25 4.03
C CYS A 97 0.49 -4.37 3.56
N LEU A 98 0.77 -3.13 3.16
CA LEU A 98 -0.24 -2.21 2.61
C LEU A 98 -0.89 -2.77 1.34
N SER A 99 -0.08 -3.24 0.38
CA SER A 99 -0.57 -3.83 -0.88
C SER A 99 -1.56 -4.97 -0.61
N SER A 100 -1.17 -5.93 0.23
CA SER A 100 -2.03 -7.07 0.59
C SER A 100 -3.34 -6.63 1.26
N ARG A 101 -3.27 -5.69 2.22
CA ARG A 101 -4.47 -5.20 2.92
C ARG A 101 -5.40 -4.40 2.01
N PHE A 102 -4.88 -3.63 1.06
CA PHE A 102 -5.71 -2.91 0.09
C PHE A 102 -6.38 -3.88 -0.90
N LEU A 103 -5.69 -4.94 -1.32
CA LEU A 103 -6.29 -5.98 -2.16
C LEU A 103 -7.45 -6.67 -1.44
N ALA A 104 -7.24 -7.12 -0.19
CA ALA A 104 -8.29 -7.72 0.63
C ALA A 104 -9.47 -6.75 0.84
N THR A 105 -9.17 -5.47 1.14
CA THR A 105 -10.20 -4.44 1.29
C THR A 105 -11.00 -4.21 0.00
N ALA A 106 -10.34 -4.27 -1.16
CA ALA A 106 -11.02 -4.14 -2.44
C ALA A 106 -12.03 -5.27 -2.66
N ASP A 107 -11.66 -6.50 -2.32
CA ASP A 107 -12.52 -7.67 -2.46
C ASP A 107 -13.69 -7.63 -1.47
N GLU A 108 -13.46 -7.22 -0.23
CA GLU A 108 -14.53 -6.97 0.76
C GLU A 108 -15.54 -5.93 0.26
N LEU A 109 -15.05 -4.79 -0.28
CA LEU A 109 -15.91 -3.72 -0.76
C LEU A 109 -16.65 -4.11 -2.05
N GLN A 110 -16.03 -4.93 -2.91
CA GLN A 110 -16.69 -5.45 -4.11
C GLN A 110 -17.84 -6.38 -3.73
N ALA A 111 -17.58 -7.34 -2.83
CA ALA A 111 -18.60 -8.26 -2.34
C ALA A 111 -19.77 -7.52 -1.69
N ALA A 112 -19.49 -6.49 -0.89
CA ALA A 112 -20.53 -5.66 -0.26
C ALA A 112 -21.41 -4.90 -1.26
N LYS A 113 -20.91 -4.60 -2.47
CA LYS A 113 -21.69 -3.93 -3.53
C LYS A 113 -22.49 -4.88 -4.40
N GLU A 114 -22.03 -6.12 -4.51
CA GLU A 114 -22.70 -7.18 -5.27
C GLU A 114 -23.81 -7.86 -4.45
N GLN A 115 -23.86 -7.64 -3.14
CA GLN A 115 -24.96 -8.09 -2.29
C GLN A 115 -26.25 -7.35 -2.66
N PRO A 116 -27.32 -8.07 -3.05
CA PRO A 116 -28.61 -7.46 -3.33
C PRO A 116 -29.16 -6.80 -2.06
N VAL A 117 -29.60 -5.55 -2.18
CA VAL A 117 -30.40 -4.89 -1.15
C VAL A 117 -31.73 -5.64 -1.10
N ILE A 118 -31.93 -6.43 -0.05
CA ILE A 118 -33.20 -7.13 0.25
C ILE A 118 -34.19 -6.13 0.83
#